data_AF-A0A317ZQL7-F1
#
_entry.id   AF-A0A317ZQL7-F1
#
_cell.length_a   1.000
_cell.length_b   1.000
_cell.length_c   1.000
_cell.angle_alpha   90.00
_cell.angle_beta   90.00
_cell.angle_gamma   90.00
#
_symmetry.space_group_name_H-M   'P 1'
#
loop_
_entity.id
_entity.type
_entity.pdbx_description
1 polymer ?
#
loop_
_entity_poly.entity_id
_entity_poly.type
_entity_poly.pdbx_seq_one_letter_code
_entity_poly.pdbx_strand_id
1 'polypeptide(L)'
;MSRTDASPQPSSAAAGWTTLTFVYLALGIVGLIGTWTWNIQAIVEARNFIGDWTLSGPAVSSLTTDLLVVFIAGSIFILVEARRLGMRAGWAYVLGGLVTAFAFTFPLFLAMRQRRLARGR
;
A
#
# COMPACT_ATOMS: atom_id res chain seq x y z
N MET A 1 -35.07 -44.27 -2.97
CA MET A 1 -33.78 -43.99 -2.30
C MET A 1 -33.04 -42.94 -3.13
N SER A 2 -33.48 -41.68 -3.05
CA SER A 2 -32.95 -40.57 -3.86
C SER A 2 -31.83 -39.88 -3.08
N ARG A 3 -30.59 -40.07 -3.56
CA ARG A 3 -29.40 -39.41 -3.06
C ARG A 3 -29.58 -37.90 -3.25
N THR A 4 -29.72 -37.15 -2.17
CA THR A 4 -29.62 -35.70 -2.18
C THR A 4 -28.20 -35.34 -2.61
N ASP A 5 -28.05 -34.94 -3.86
CA ASP A 5 -26.84 -34.31 -4.37
C ASP A 5 -26.71 -32.92 -3.74
N ALA A 6 -26.16 -32.88 -2.52
CA ALA A 6 -25.65 -31.65 -1.94
C ALA A 6 -24.43 -31.24 -2.76
N SER A 7 -24.64 -30.36 -3.74
CA SER A 7 -23.54 -29.63 -4.38
C SER A 7 -22.74 -28.91 -3.28
N PRO A 8 -21.39 -28.99 -3.29
CA PRO A 8 -20.58 -28.22 -2.36
C PRO A 8 -20.88 -26.74 -2.59
N GLN A 9 -21.53 -26.10 -1.63
CA GLN A 9 -21.66 -24.64 -1.64
C GLN A 9 -20.24 -24.07 -1.68
N PRO A 10 -19.90 -23.20 -2.65
CA PRO A 10 -18.60 -22.55 -2.66
C PRO A 10 -18.46 -21.83 -1.32
N SER A 11 -17.40 -22.15 -0.59
CA SER A 11 -17.17 -21.61 0.74
C SER A 11 -17.26 -20.10 0.70
N SER A 12 -18.22 -19.55 1.43
CA SER A 12 -18.39 -18.14 1.71
C SER A 12 -17.25 -17.65 2.62
N ALA A 13 -16.01 -17.74 2.14
CA ALA A 13 -14.82 -17.28 2.83
C ALA A 13 -14.80 -15.73 2.84
N ALA A 14 -15.65 -15.19 3.70
CA ALA A 14 -15.61 -13.87 4.33
C ALA A 14 -15.19 -12.67 3.46
N ALA A 15 -16.18 -12.01 2.86
CA ALA A 15 -16.22 -10.56 2.65
C ALA A 15 -14.85 -9.85 2.45
N GLY A 16 -14.16 -10.17 1.36
CA GLY A 16 -12.99 -9.43 0.87
C GLY A 16 -11.64 -9.69 1.52
N TRP A 17 -11.51 -10.68 2.40
CA TRP A 17 -10.23 -11.07 3.01
C TRP A 17 -9.57 -12.22 2.24
N THR A 18 -8.96 -11.90 1.11
CA THR A 18 -8.27 -12.89 0.26
C THR A 18 -6.79 -13.02 0.62
N THR A 19 -6.13 -14.09 0.16
CA THR A 19 -4.65 -14.24 0.26
C THR A 19 -3.92 -13.00 -0.21
N LEU A 20 -4.36 -12.40 -1.33
CA LEU A 20 -3.77 -11.17 -1.87
C LEU A 20 -3.91 -9.97 -0.90
N THR A 21 -5.03 -9.89 -0.17
CA THR A 21 -5.21 -8.85 0.86
C THR A 21 -4.17 -8.99 1.96
N PHE A 22 -3.92 -10.21 2.43
CA PHE A 22 -2.90 -10.48 3.45
C PHE A 22 -1.49 -10.21 2.95
N VAL A 23 -1.17 -10.56 1.70
CA VAL A 23 0.11 -10.23 1.08
C VAL A 23 0.35 -8.72 1.10
N TYR A 24 -0.65 -7.93 0.70
CA TYR A 24 -0.52 -6.46 0.72
C TYR A 24 -0.38 -5.89 2.14
N LEU A 25 -1.09 -6.42 3.12
CA LEU A 25 -0.93 -5.98 4.52
C LEU A 25 0.46 -6.33 5.06
N ALA A 26 0.96 -7.53 4.77
CA ALA A 26 2.31 -7.94 5.16
C ALA A 26 3.38 -7.05 4.52
N LEU A 27 3.27 -6.77 3.22
CA LEU A 27 4.15 -5.83 2.52
C LEU A 27 4.07 -4.42 3.13
N GLY A 28 2.87 -3.96 3.51
CA GLY A 28 2.71 -2.70 4.22
C GLY A 28 3.49 -2.67 5.54
N ILE A 29 3.34 -3.71 6.38
CA ILE A 29 4.05 -3.82 7.66
C ILE A 29 5.57 -3.82 7.43
N VAL A 30 6.06 -4.62 6.49
CA VAL A 30 7.49 -4.66 6.14
C VAL A 30 7.97 -3.28 5.65
N GLY A 31 7.19 -2.62 4.80
CA GLY A 31 7.49 -1.27 4.31
C GLY A 31 7.54 -0.24 5.44
N LEU A 32 6.61 -0.30 6.39
CA LEU A 32 6.57 0.59 7.55
C LEU A 32 7.80 0.39 8.44
N ILE A 33 8.06 -0.84 8.85
CA ILE A 33 9.21 -1.18 9.72
C ILE A 33 10.52 -0.80 9.03
N GLY A 34 10.68 -1.20 7.77
CA GLY A 34 11.90 -0.94 7.00
C GLY A 34 12.18 0.55 6.85
N THR A 35 11.20 1.33 6.42
CA THR A 35 11.38 2.78 6.21
C THR A 35 11.55 3.54 7.52
N TRP A 36 10.78 3.22 8.56
CA TRP A 36 10.88 3.94 9.84
C TRP A 36 12.16 3.63 10.61
N THR A 37 12.76 2.45 10.44
CA THR A 37 14.08 2.16 11.03
C THR A 37 15.11 3.20 10.57
N TRP A 38 15.16 3.48 9.26
CA TRP A 38 16.08 4.47 8.69
C TRP A 38 15.67 5.91 9.00
N ASN A 39 14.37 6.23 8.98
CA ASN A 39 13.89 7.58 9.31
C ASN A 39 14.23 7.97 10.75
N ILE A 40 14.03 7.05 11.71
CA ILE A 40 14.37 7.27 13.12
C ILE A 40 15.86 7.51 13.26
N GLN A 41 16.68 6.68 12.63
CA GLN A 41 18.14 6.85 12.67
C GLN A 41 18.55 8.22 12.14
N ALA A 42 17.99 8.65 11.00
CA ALA A 42 18.32 9.93 10.41
C ALA A 42 17.88 11.13 11.27
N ILE A 43 16.74 11.01 11.98
CA ILE A 43 16.29 12.02 12.96
C ILE A 43 17.25 12.08 14.15
N VAL A 44 17.61 10.93 14.72
CA VAL A 44 18.53 10.85 15.87
C VAL A 44 19.93 11.38 15.51
N GLU A 45 20.40 11.11 14.30
CA GLU A 45 21.67 11.61 13.77
C GLU A 45 21.60 13.05 13.24
N ALA A 46 20.43 13.71 13.31
CA ALA A 46 20.20 15.07 12.81
C ALA A 46 20.66 15.28 11.35
N ARG A 47 20.44 14.27 10.50
CA ARG A 47 20.88 14.28 9.10
C ARG A 47 20.14 15.33 8.29
N ASN A 48 20.82 15.92 7.30
CA ASN A 48 20.15 16.67 6.25
C ASN A 48 19.43 15.70 5.31
N PHE A 49 18.25 15.24 5.72
CA PHE A 49 17.50 14.18 5.04
C PHE A 49 17.28 14.48 3.55
N ILE A 50 16.94 15.74 3.21
CA ILE A 50 16.69 16.16 1.82
C ILE A 50 17.99 16.22 1.02
N GLY A 51 19.07 16.71 1.63
CA GLY A 51 20.39 16.75 1.00
C GLY A 51 20.90 15.34 0.69
N ASP A 52 20.74 14.40 1.62
CA ASP A 52 21.24 13.03 1.49
C ASP A 52 20.59 12.28 0.30
N TRP A 53 19.35 12.61 -0.06
CA TRP A 53 18.67 12.02 -1.22
C TRP A 53 19.26 12.46 -2.57
N THR A 54 19.87 13.65 -2.62
CA THR A 54 20.34 14.27 -3.88
C THR A 54 21.86 14.28 -4.01
N LEU A 55 22.59 14.20 -2.89
CA LEU A 55 24.05 14.39 -2.86
C LEU A 55 24.83 13.11 -2.53
N SER A 56 24.16 11.99 -2.23
CA SER A 56 24.82 10.71 -1.89
C SER A 56 25.24 9.86 -3.11
N GLY A 57 25.36 10.50 -4.27
CA GLY A 57 25.84 9.90 -5.52
C GLY A 57 24.75 9.26 -6.41
N PRO A 58 25.12 8.83 -7.64
CA PRO A 58 24.16 8.49 -8.68
C PRO A 58 23.19 7.35 -8.34
N ALA A 59 23.63 6.35 -7.57
CA ALA A 59 22.76 5.22 -7.19
C ALA A 59 21.60 5.67 -6.29
N VAL A 60 21.87 6.53 -5.30
CA VAL A 60 20.84 7.07 -4.39
C VAL A 60 19.91 8.02 -5.14
N SER A 61 20.46 8.86 -6.02
CA SER A 61 19.66 9.76 -6.85
C SER A 61 18.75 9.02 -7.83
N SER A 62 19.23 7.90 -8.40
CA SER A 62 18.41 7.03 -9.26
C SER A 62 17.23 6.44 -8.46
N LEU A 63 17.49 5.85 -7.30
CA LEU A 63 16.45 5.27 -6.44
C LEU A 63 15.44 6.35 -5.98
N THR A 64 15.93 7.53 -5.64
CA THR A 64 15.09 8.69 -5.29
C THR A 64 14.17 9.06 -6.45
N THR A 65 14.71 9.11 -7.67
CA THR A 65 13.94 9.42 -8.88
C THR A 65 12.86 8.36 -9.12
N ASP A 66 13.21 7.07 -9.02
CA ASP A 66 12.27 5.97 -9.17
C ASP A 66 11.13 6.07 -8.16
N LEU A 67 11.46 6.33 -6.89
CA LEU A 67 10.47 6.48 -5.82
C LEU A 67 9.56 7.70 -6.03
N LEU A 68 10.09 8.84 -6.48
CA LEU A 68 9.27 10.03 -6.79
C LEU A 68 8.29 9.76 -7.92
N VAL A 69 8.75 9.14 -9.01
CA VAL A 69 7.90 8.80 -10.16
C VAL A 69 6.80 7.83 -9.74
N VAL A 70 7.16 6.76 -9.01
CA VAL A 70 6.18 5.78 -8.50
C VAL A 70 5.22 6.38 -7.49
N PHE A 71 5.69 7.29 -6.62
CA PHE A 71 4.85 8.00 -5.68
C PHE A 71 3.77 8.83 -6.37
N ILE A 72 4.16 9.59 -7.41
CA ILE A 72 3.23 10.43 -8.18
C ILE A 72 2.21 9.55 -8.91
N ALA A 73 2.69 8.57 -9.69
CA ALA A 73 1.83 7.68 -10.47
C ALA A 73 0.88 6.88 -9.55
N GLY A 74 1.40 6.35 -8.45
CA GLY A 74 0.63 5.61 -7.47
C GLY A 74 -0.36 6.48 -6.69
N SER A 75 -0.03 7.75 -6.41
CA SER A 75 -0.98 8.71 -5.81
C SER A 75 -2.14 9.02 -6.74
N ILE A 76 -1.87 9.21 -8.04
CA ILE A 76 -2.93 9.37 -9.05
C ILE A 76 -3.82 8.11 -9.07
N PHE A 77 -3.20 6.93 -9.11
CA PHE A 77 -3.93 5.66 -9.08
C PHE A 77 -4.82 5.52 -7.84
N ILE A 78 -4.30 5.82 -6.64
CA ILE A 78 -5.06 5.81 -5.39
C ILE A 78 -6.29 6.70 -5.50
N LEU A 79 -6.11 7.95 -5.95
CA LEU A 79 -7.18 8.94 -6.00
C LEU A 79 -8.26 8.58 -7.04
N VAL A 80 -7.84 8.12 -8.22
CA VAL A 80 -8.77 7.72 -9.30
C VAL A 80 -9.54 6.47 -8.91
N GLU A 81 -8.84 5.44 -8.44
CA GLU A 81 -9.46 4.16 -8.12
C GLU A 81 -10.33 4.26 -6.85
N ALA A 82 -9.92 5.04 -5.85
CA ALA A 82 -10.76 5.30 -4.68
C ALA A 82 -12.09 5.96 -5.07
N ARG A 83 -12.06 6.95 -5.98
CA ARG A 83 -13.28 7.57 -6.52
C ARG A 83 -14.14 6.57 -7.27
N ARG A 84 -13.54 5.78 -8.15
CA ARG A 84 -14.24 4.73 -8.92
C ARG A 84 -14.95 3.72 -8.02
N LEU A 85 -14.34 3.36 -6.88
CA LEU A 85 -14.89 2.40 -5.92
C LEU A 85 -15.78 3.03 -4.83
N GLY A 86 -16.02 4.35 -4.89
CA GLY A 86 -16.83 5.07 -3.91
C GLY A 86 -16.21 5.12 -2.50
N MET A 87 -14.88 5.11 -2.41
CA MET A 87 -14.14 5.26 -1.14
C MET A 87 -14.00 6.75 -0.81
N ARG A 88 -14.67 7.20 0.28
CA ARG A 88 -14.71 8.62 0.68
C ARG A 88 -13.34 9.22 1.05
N ALA A 89 -12.40 8.40 1.53
CA ALA A 89 -11.12 8.86 2.10
C ALA A 89 -9.89 8.37 1.32
N GLY A 90 -9.98 8.23 -0.01
CA GLY A 90 -8.83 7.83 -0.85
C GLY A 90 -7.61 8.73 -0.69
N TRP A 91 -7.81 10.04 -0.51
CA TRP A 91 -6.75 11.02 -0.29
C TRP A 91 -5.94 10.78 1.00
N ALA A 92 -6.52 10.13 2.00
CA ALA A 92 -5.85 9.87 3.28
C ALA A 92 -4.64 8.93 3.11
N TYR A 93 -4.65 8.04 2.11
CA TYR A 93 -3.49 7.18 1.79
C TYR A 93 -2.33 7.98 1.18
N VAL A 94 -2.63 9.02 0.41
CA VAL A 94 -1.62 9.92 -0.17
C VAL A 94 -0.98 10.76 0.93
N LEU A 95 -1.78 11.40 1.77
CA LEU A 95 -1.25 12.15 2.92
C LEU A 95 -0.51 11.26 3.91
N GLY A 96 -1.05 10.07 4.18
CA GLY A 96 -0.34 9.07 4.97
C GLY A 96 1.01 8.70 4.35
N GLY A 97 1.10 8.60 3.02
CA GLY A 97 2.35 8.31 2.32
C GLY A 97 3.42 9.39 2.51
N LEU A 98 3.00 10.66 2.60
CA LEU A 98 3.88 11.80 2.89
C LEU A 98 4.35 11.83 4.35
N VAL A 99 3.49 11.44 5.29
CA VAL A 99 3.77 11.48 6.73
C VAL A 99 4.53 10.25 7.21
N THR A 100 4.19 9.06 6.70
CA THR A 100 4.77 7.80 7.17
C THR A 100 5.78 7.23 6.18
N ALA A 101 5.31 6.75 5.02
CA ALA A 101 6.08 6.17 3.92
C ALA A 101 5.13 5.61 2.86
N PHE A 102 5.42 5.84 1.58
CA PHE A 102 4.64 5.26 0.49
C PHE A 102 4.72 3.73 0.42
N ALA A 103 5.87 3.16 0.80
CA ALA A 103 6.08 1.72 0.92
C ALA A 103 5.12 1.04 1.92
N PHE A 104 4.53 1.81 2.85
CA PHE A 104 3.46 1.35 3.74
C PHE A 104 2.07 1.66 3.18
N THR A 105 1.81 2.91 2.81
CA THR A 105 0.44 3.35 2.51
C THR A 105 -0.08 2.82 1.18
N PHE A 106 0.79 2.59 0.19
CA PHE A 106 0.37 2.03 -1.09
C PHE A 106 -0.08 0.56 -0.95
N PRO A 107 0.69 -0.37 -0.33
CA PRO A 107 0.17 -1.71 -0.05
C PRO A 107 -1.09 -1.71 0.81
N LEU A 108 -1.18 -0.84 1.82
CA LEU A 108 -2.40 -0.71 2.63
C LEU A 108 -3.60 -0.32 1.77
N PHE A 109 -3.44 0.64 0.85
CA PHE A 109 -4.47 0.99 -0.12
C PHE A 109 -4.87 -0.21 -0.99
N LEU A 110 -3.90 -0.97 -1.52
CA LEU A 110 -4.18 -2.15 -2.34
C LEU A 110 -4.98 -3.22 -1.58
N ALA A 111 -4.68 -3.43 -0.29
CA ALA A 111 -5.46 -4.33 0.56
C ALA A 111 -6.92 -3.86 0.70
N MET A 112 -7.13 -2.56 0.95
CA MET A 112 -8.47 -1.99 1.10
C MET A 112 -9.25 -1.93 -0.22
N ARG A 113 -8.54 -1.70 -1.33
CA ARG A 113 -9.06 -1.83 -2.70
C ARG A 113 -9.57 -3.24 -2.97
N GLN A 114 -8.79 -4.27 -2.63
CA GLN A 114 -9.18 -5.67 -2.83
C GLN A 114 -10.44 -6.02 -2.03
N ARG A 115 -10.51 -5.58 -0.78
CA ARG A 115 -11.70 -5.74 0.07
C ARG A 115 -12.94 -5.08 -0.54
N ARG A 116 -12.79 -3.90 -1.14
CA ARG A 116 -13.89 -3.16 -1.76
C ARG A 116 -14.37 -3.86 -3.04
N LEU A 117 -13.45 -4.31 -3.89
CA LEU A 117 -13.77 -5.07 -5.10
C LEU A 117 -14.52 -6.37 -4.82
N ALA A 118 -14.14 -7.08 -3.76
CA ALA A 118 -14.80 -8.33 -3.38
C ALA A 118 -16.21 -8.15 -2.80
N ARG A 119 -16.58 -6.94 -2.36
CA ARG A 119 -17.92 -6.61 -1.88
C ARG A 119 -18.87 -6.12 -2.98
N GLY A 120 -18.33 -5.75 -4.13
CA GLY A 120 -19.09 -5.29 -5.31
C GLY A 120 -19.26 -6.36 -6.39
N ARG A 121 -18.87 -7.60 -6.10
CA ARG A 121 -19.22 -8.81 -6.85
C ARG A 121 -20.38 -9.48 -6.15
#